data_AF-K8E373-F1
#
_entry.id   AF-K8E373-F1
#
_cell.length_a   1.000
_cell.length_b   1.000
_cell.length_c   1.000
_cell.angle_alpha   90.00
_cell.angle_beta   90.00
_cell.angle_gamma   90.00
#
_symmetry.space_group_name_H-M   'P 1'
#
loop_
_entity.id
_entity.type
_entity.pdbx_description
1 polymer ?
#
loop_
_entity_poly.entity_id
_entity_poly.type
_entity_poly.pdbx_seq_one_letter_code
_entity_poly.pdbx_strand_id
1 'polypeptide(L)' 'MTKVKSSNLGYPRLGEKREWKRALEKFWNGQLTEAELVATTKKFV' A
#
# COMPACT_ATOMS: atom_id res chain seq x y z
N MET A 1 -6.32 -12.62 -35.85
CA MET A 1 -5.91 -12.77 -34.44
C MET A 1 -6.89 -12.02 -33.55
N THR A 2 -7.65 -12.71 -32.72
CA THR A 2 -8.60 -12.12 -31.76
C THR A 2 -7.83 -11.56 -30.56
N LYS A 3 -8.09 -10.29 -30.23
CA LYS A 3 -7.39 -9.56 -29.16
C LYS A 3 -8.07 -9.86 -27.82
N VAL A 4 -7.50 -10.76 -27.04
CA VAL A 4 -8.01 -11.12 -25.70
C VAL A 4 -7.65 -10.00 -24.72
N LYS A 5 -8.64 -9.53 -23.94
CA LYS A 5 -8.43 -8.51 -22.90
C LYS A 5 -8.25 -9.19 -21.55
N SER A 6 -7.13 -8.94 -20.89
CA SER A 6 -6.92 -9.26 -19.48
C SER A 6 -7.36 -8.08 -18.60
N SER A 7 -7.90 -8.39 -17.43
CA SER A 7 -8.21 -7.43 -16.38
C SER A 7 -7.89 -8.05 -15.03
N ASN A 8 -7.62 -7.21 -14.03
CA ASN A 8 -7.33 -7.65 -12.67
C ASN A 8 -8.32 -7.01 -11.70
N LEU A 9 -8.86 -7.79 -10.76
CA LEU A 9 -9.86 -7.33 -9.77
C LEU A 9 -9.23 -6.48 -8.66
N GLY A 10 -7.92 -6.60 -8.44
CA GLY A 10 -7.22 -5.82 -7.43
C GLY A 10 -5.75 -6.19 -7.28
N TYR A 11 -5.03 -5.37 -6.52
CA TYR A 11 -3.63 -5.57 -6.22
C TYR A 11 -3.39 -5.51 -4.70
N PRO A 12 -2.50 -6.37 -4.14
CA PRO A 12 -2.16 -6.34 -2.73
C PRO A 12 -1.52 -4.99 -2.34
N ARG A 13 -2.14 -4.26 -1.41
CA ARG A 13 -1.66 -2.94 -0.95
C ARG A 13 -0.57 -3.03 0.13
N LEU A 14 -0.16 -4.24 0.50
CA LEU A 14 0.74 -4.45 1.64
C LEU A 14 2.18 -3.99 1.37
N GLY A 15 2.58 -3.90 0.10
CA GLY A 15 3.95 -3.66 -0.33
C GLY A 15 4.81 -4.92 -0.25
N GLU A 16 5.88 -4.97 -1.05
CA GLU A 16 6.75 -6.15 -1.21
C GLU A 16 7.38 -6.60 0.11
N LYS A 17 7.68 -5.65 1.02
CA LYS A 17 8.30 -5.93 2.32
C LYS A 17 7.35 -5.71 3.50
N ARG A 18 6.04 -5.65 3.22
CA ARG A 18 4.98 -5.32 4.18
C ARG A 18 5.15 -3.90 4.74
N GLU A 19 5.56 -2.94 3.91
CA GLU A 19 5.76 -1.54 4.33
C GLU A 19 4.48 -0.94 4.93
N TRP A 20 3.32 -1.27 4.36
CA TRP A 20 2.02 -0.80 4.84
C TRP A 20 1.73 -1.25 6.27
N LYS A 21 2.03 -2.51 6.59
CA LYS A 21 1.86 -3.06 7.94
C LYS A 21 2.75 -2.32 8.94
N ARG A 22 4.03 -2.12 8.61
CA ARG A 22 4.98 -1.43 9.49
C ARG A 22 4.63 0.04 9.71
N ALA A 23 4.14 0.72 8.68
CA ALA A 23 3.69 2.10 8.78
C ALA A 23 2.46 2.22 9.69
N LEU A 24 1.49 1.31 9.56
CA LEU A 24 0.33 1.23 10.45
C LEU A 24 0.71 0.93 11.91
N GLU A 25 1.60 -0.04 12.13
CA GLU A 25 2.10 -0.37 13.48
C GLU A 25 2.78 0.84 14.13
N LYS A 26 3.61 1.58 13.38
CA LYS A 26 4.26 2.81 13.88
C LYS A 26 3.26 3.94 14.18
N PHE A 27 2.24 4.09 13.33
CA PHE A 27 1.17 5.08 13.54
C PHE A 27 0.37 4.78 14.80
N TRP A 28 -0.04 3.52 15.02
CA TRP A 28 -0.73 3.13 16.26
C TRP A 28 0.16 3.26 17.50
N ASN A 29 1.47 3.13 17.36
CA ASN A 29 2.42 3.35 18.44
C ASN A 29 2.73 4.84 18.69
N GLY A 30 2.06 5.77 17.99
CA GLY A 30 2.25 7.22 18.13
C GLY A 30 3.58 7.74 17.59
N GLN A 31 4.34 6.91 16.86
CA GLN A 31 5.66 7.25 16.30
C GLN A 31 5.59 7.83 14.89
N LEU A 32 4.39 7.95 14.32
CA LEU A 32 4.15 8.40 12.96
C LEU A 32 2.91 9.30 12.96
N THR A 33 2.97 10.42 12.25
CA THR A 33 1.80 11.28 12.04
C THR A 33 0.90 10.73 10.93
N GLU A 34 -0.36 11.16 10.90
CA GLU A 34 -1.30 10.76 9.84
C GLU A 34 -0.81 11.19 8.45
N ALA A 35 -0.19 12.37 8.34
CA ALA A 35 0.40 12.87 7.10
C ALA A 35 1.55 11.96 6.61
N GLU A 36 2.41 11.50 7.51
CA GLU A 36 3.50 10.57 7.19
C GLU A 36 2.98 9.18 6.84
N LEU A 37 1.92 8.69 7.52
CA LEU A 37 1.26 7.45 7.17
C LEU A 37 0.71 7.51 5.73
N VAL A 38 -0.01 8.57 5.39
CA VAL A 38 -0.58 8.78 4.05
C VAL A 38 0.53 8.91 3.01
N ALA A 39 1.59 9.68 3.28
CA ALA A 39 2.72 9.81 2.36
C ALA A 39 3.43 8.48 2.10
N THR A 40 3.60 7.65 3.14
CA THR A 40 4.25 6.35 3.04
C THR A 40 3.37 5.36 2.28
N THR A 41 2.08 5.30 2.62
CA THR A 41 1.12 4.36 1.99
C THR A 41 0.82 4.71 0.54
N LYS A 42 0.78 5.99 0.18
CA LYS A 42 0.59 6.49 -1.19
C LYS A 42 1.78 6.23 -2.12
N LYS A 43 2.95 5.89 -1.57
CA LYS A 43 4.15 5.54 -2.33
C LYS A 43 4.12 4.12 -2.92
N PHE A 44 3.24 3.26 -2.37
CA PHE A 44 3.11 1.84 -2.75
C PHE A 44 1.74 1.50 -3.37
N VAL A 45 0.91 2.53 -3.60
CA VAL A 45 -0.36 2.45 -4.35
C VAL A 45 -0.12 3.04 -5.72
#